data_AF-A0ABD0PU90-F1
#
_entry.id   AF-A0ABD0PU90-F1
#
_cell.length_a   1.000
_cell.length_b   1.000
_cell.length_c   1.000
_cell.angle_alpha   90.00
_cell.angle_beta   90.00
_cell.angle_gamma   90.00
#
_symmetry.space_group_name_H-M   'P 1'
#
loop_
_entity.id
_entity.type
_entity.pdbx_description
1 polymer ?
#
loop_
_entity_poly.entity_id
_entity_poly.type
_entity_poly.pdbx_seq_one_letter_code
_entity_poly.pdbx_strand_id
1 'polypeptide(L)' 'LYDRVAETELDLSFKKDDILYVDDTLPNGNFGTWMAWQLDENAQKIQRGQIPSKY' A
#
# COMPACT_ATOMS: atom_id res chain seq x y z
N LEU A 1 1.61 -2.91 -12.29
CA LEU A 1 1.79 -1.82 -11.32
C LEU A 1 3.21 -1.30 -11.45
N TYR A 2 3.45 -0.02 -11.17
CA TYR A 2 4.72 0.69 -11.35
C TYR A 2 5.51 0.69 -10.03
N ASP A 3 6.75 1.18 -10.06
CA ASP A 3 7.54 1.42 -8.84
C ASP A 3 7.03 2.69 -8.15
N ARG A 4 6.69 2.59 -6.86
CA ARG A 4 6.32 3.74 -6.01
C ARG A 4 7.36 3.95 -4.94
N VAL A 5 7.85 5.18 -4.86
CA VAL A 5 8.62 5.68 -3.72
C VAL A 5 7.68 6.49 -2.84
N ALA A 6 7.68 6.20 -1.54
CA ALA A 6 6.91 6.91 -0.53
C ALA A 6 7.34 8.38 -0.48
N GLU A 7 6.37 9.30 -0.51
CA GLU A 7 6.62 10.73 -0.36
C GLU A 7 6.62 11.16 1.11
N THR A 8 5.95 10.38 1.96
CA THR A 8 5.82 10.61 3.41
C THR A 8 6.15 9.35 4.19
N GLU A 9 6.42 9.47 5.50
CA GLU A 9 6.64 8.31 6.37
C GLU A 9 5.42 7.38 6.49
N LEU A 10 4.22 7.90 6.18
CA LEU A 10 2.98 7.13 6.21
C LEU A 10 2.73 6.35 4.92
N ASP A 11 3.42 6.71 3.83
CA ASP A 11 3.26 6.10 2.52
C ASP A 11 4.01 4.77 2.43
N LEU A 12 3.41 3.81 1.74
CA LEU A 12 4.07 2.55 1.42
C LEU A 12 4.87 2.71 0.12
N SER A 13 6.17 2.42 0.20
CA SER A 13 7.00 2.20 -0.99
C SER A 13 6.84 0.76 -1.46
N PHE A 14 6.75 0.54 -2.76
CA PHE A 14 6.69 -0.80 -3.34
C PHE A 14 7.21 -0.79 -4.76
N LYS A 15 7.67 -1.93 -5.25
CA LYS A 15 8.14 -2.11 -6.62
C LYS A 15 7.05 -2.74 -7.47
N LYS A 16 7.23 -2.63 -8.79
CA LYS A 16 6.49 -3.45 -9.73
C LYS A 16 6.64 -4.93 -9.33
N ASP A 17 5.52 -5.63 -9.38
CA ASP A 17 5.34 -7.06 -9.07
C ASP A 17 5.35 -7.41 -7.56
N ASP A 18 5.51 -6.44 -6.65
CA ASP A 18 5.23 -6.65 -5.23
C ASP A 18 3.74 -6.97 -5.01
N ILE A 19 3.47 -7.88 -4.06
CA ILE A 19 2.10 -8.24 -3.66
C ILE A 19 1.66 -7.34 -2.51
N LEU A 20 0.55 -6.65 -2.73
CA LEU A 20 -0.07 -5.78 -1.73
C LEU A 20 -1.42 -6.34 -1.30
N TYR A 21 -1.64 -6.42 0.02
CA TYR A 21 -2.94 -6.73 0.61
C TYR A 21 -3.60 -5.43 1.09
N VAL A 22 -4.64 -5.00 0.39
CA VAL A 22 -5.43 -3.81 0.78
C VAL A 22 -6.38 -4.20 1.91
N ASP A 23 -6.23 -3.59 3.09
CA ASP A 23 -7.03 -3.89 4.27
C ASP A 23 -8.06 -2.81 4.62
N ASP A 24 -7.86 -1.57 4.14
CA ASP A 24 -8.81 -0.46 4.30
C ASP A 24 -8.86 0.37 3.00
N THR A 25 -10.05 0.55 2.45
CA THR A 25 -10.27 1.32 1.21
C THR A 25 -10.83 2.73 1.46
N LEU A 26 -11.07 3.09 2.72
CA LEU A 26 -11.58 4.40 3.12
C LEU A 26 -11.02 4.82 4.50
N PRO A 27 -9.68 4.89 4.65
CA PRO A 27 -9.05 5.26 5.91
C PRO A 27 -9.50 6.66 6.34
N ASN A 28 -9.96 6.78 7.58
CA ASN A 28 -10.51 8.01 8.16
C ASN A 28 -11.68 8.64 7.38
N GLY A 29 -12.38 7.86 6.56
CA GLY A 29 -13.48 8.38 5.73
C GLY A 29 -13.03 9.15 4.48
N ASN A 30 -11.72 9.17 4.18
CA ASN A 30 -11.17 9.94 3.06
C ASN A 30 -11.03 9.07 1.81
N PHE A 31 -11.47 9.61 0.67
CA PHE A 31 -11.24 9.01 -0.64
C PHE A 31 -9.84 9.37 -1.17
N GLY A 32 -9.32 8.56 -2.10
CA GLY A 32 -8.06 8.82 -2.82
C GLY A 32 -6.86 8.06 -2.27
N THR A 33 -6.91 7.56 -1.03
CA THR A 33 -5.86 6.70 -0.46
C THR A 33 -6.48 5.45 0.15
N TRP A 34 -5.74 4.34 0.06
CA TRP A 34 -6.04 3.07 0.69
C TRP A 34 -4.93 2.72 1.66
N MET A 35 -5.22 1.83 2.60
CA MET A 35 -4.24 1.23 3.48
C MET A 35 -3.93 -0.18 3.01
N ALA A 36 -2.64 -0.49 2.91
CA ALA A 36 -2.20 -1.77 2.43
C ALA A 36 -1.02 -2.29 3.24
N TRP A 37 -0.88 -3.61 3.23
CA TRP A 37 0.31 -4.32 3.66
C TRP A 37 1.11 -4.80 2.47
N GLN A 38 2.42 -4.59 2.48
CA GLN A 38 3.33 -5.35 1.63
C GLN A 38 3.47 -6.76 2.20
N LEU A 39 3.34 -7.76 1.32
CA LEU A 39 3.54 -9.15 1.67
C LEU A 39 4.91 -9.65 1.21
N ASP A 40 5.48 -10.59 1.96
CA ASP A 40 6.63 -11.38 1.51
C ASP A 40 6.20 -12.55 0.61
N GLU A 41 7.17 -13.34 0.16
CA GLU A 41 6.95 -14.55 -0.65
C GLU A 41 6.12 -15.64 0.06
N ASN A 42 6.01 -15.58 1.39
CA ASN A 42 5.22 -16.50 2.22
C ASN A 42 3.85 -15.91 2.59
N ALA A 43 3.44 -14.81 1.96
CA ALA A 43 2.21 -14.05 2.25
C ALA A 43 2.16 -13.47 3.67
N GLN A 44 3.31 -13.26 4.32
CA GLN A 44 3.40 -12.61 5.62
C GLN A 44 3.47 -11.09 5.46
N LYS A 45 2.80 -10.39 6.37
CA LYS A 45 2.72 -8.93 6.40
C LYS A 45 4.06 -8.35 6.87
N ILE A 46 4.72 -7.57 6.00
CA ILE A 46 6.00 -6.93 6.30
C ILE A 46 5.78 -5.52 6.84
N GLN A 47 5.18 -4.65 6.01
CA GLN A 47 5.04 -3.23 6.28
C GLN A 47 3.65 -2.75 5.89
N ARG A 48 3.06 -1.88 6.71
CA ARG A 48 1.79 -1.22 6.44
C ARG A 48 2.02 0.23 6.06
N GLY A 49 1.27 0.73 5.08
CA GLY A 49 1.28 2.14 4.73
C GLY A 49 0.19 2.52 3.74
N GLN A 50 0.12 3.82 3.45
CA GLN A 50 -0.84 4.38 2.51
C GLN A 50 -0.39 4.16 1.06
N ILE A 51 -1.34 3.79 0.21
CA ILE A 51 -1.16 3.73 -1.23
C ILE A 51 -2.27 4.54 -1.93
N PRO A 52 -2.04 5.05 -3.15
CA PRO A 52 -3.10 5.66 -3.93
C PRO A 52 -4.21 4.66 -4.20
N SER A 53 -5.45 5.14 -4.20
CA SER A 53 -6.56 4.34 -4.70
C SER A 53 -6.37 4.05 -6.20
N LYS A 54 -7.05 3.02 -6.73
CA LYS A 54 -6.87 2.53 -8.11
C LYS A 54 -7.25 3.55 -9.23
N TYR A 55 -7.72 4.75 -8.89
CA TYR A 55 -8.20 5.76 -9.83
C TYR A 55 -7.36 7.03 -9.75
#